data_AF-A0AAV0BL38-F1
#
_entry.id   AF-A0AAV0BL38-F1
#
_cell.length_a   1.000
_cell.length_b   1.000
_cell.length_c   1.000
_cell.angle_alpha   90.00
_cell.angle_beta   90.00
_cell.angle_gamma   90.00
#
_symmetry.space_group_name_H-M   'P 1'
#
loop_
_entity.id
_entity.type
_entity.pdbx_description
1 polymer ?
#
loop_
_entity_poly.entity_id
_entity_poly.type
_entity_poly.pdbx_seq_one_letter_code
_entity_poly.pdbx_strand_id
1 'polypeptide(L)'
;MPKIISRAAISTSEDKQALHSTSRLVVNYCLCGEFILVIDKPLSLLPRRSIDGSYVIRNIQPKRSYKLNTSLSKKPVVLKRSDGYEKQWRHCCHRCRLIIGYETSASKADWTYIFPGALTETQSSVPPSALDLNPAQTLQQQVCISSIPYI
;
A
#
# COMPACT_ATOMS: atom_id res chain seq x y z
N MET A 1 15.21 38.84 -30.18
CA MET A 1 15.78 37.68 -29.46
C MET A 1 14.92 37.42 -28.23
N PRO A 2 14.23 36.28 -28.08
CA PRO A 2 13.48 36.01 -26.86
C PRO A 2 14.44 35.57 -25.76
N LYS A 3 14.44 36.31 -24.63
CA LYS A 3 15.24 36.00 -23.44
C LYS A 3 14.65 34.76 -22.76
N ILE A 4 15.36 33.64 -22.83
CA ILE A 4 15.10 32.47 -21.98
C ILE A 4 15.78 32.73 -20.65
N ILE A 5 15.02 32.80 -19.55
CA ILE A 5 15.58 32.61 -18.21
C ILE A 5 14.64 31.73 -17.38
N SER A 6 15.25 30.70 -16.82
CA SER A 6 14.73 29.50 -16.17
C SER A 6 13.83 29.74 -14.96
N ARG A 7 12.69 29.03 -14.90
CA ARG A 7 11.86 28.91 -13.68
C ARG A 7 12.49 27.85 -12.77
N ALA A 8 13.46 28.23 -11.95
CA ALA A 8 13.95 27.36 -10.88
C ALA A 8 12.92 27.36 -9.74
N ALA A 9 12.28 26.22 -9.48
CA ALA A 9 11.46 26.04 -8.30
C ALA A 9 12.37 25.70 -7.11
N ILE A 10 12.58 26.67 -6.23
CA ILE A 10 13.30 26.48 -4.96
C ILE A 10 12.27 25.99 -3.94
N SER A 11 12.41 24.75 -3.47
CA SER A 11 11.52 24.17 -2.46
C SER A 11 12.01 24.54 -1.06
N THR A 12 11.49 25.63 -0.51
CA THR A 12 11.57 25.91 0.93
C THR A 12 10.57 25.03 1.66
N SER A 13 11.04 24.30 2.66
CA SER A 13 10.25 23.44 3.52
C SER A 13 9.27 24.25 4.36
N GLU A 14 7.96 24.09 4.11
CA GLU A 14 6.88 24.07 5.11
C GLU A 14 5.51 23.78 4.44
N ASP A 15 4.89 22.68 4.87
CA ASP A 15 3.58 22.22 4.42
C ASP A 15 2.45 23.16 4.87
N LYS A 16 1.61 23.61 3.93
CA LYS A 16 0.17 23.87 4.11
C LYS A 16 -0.49 24.15 2.74
N GLN A 17 -1.40 23.25 2.36
CA GLN A 17 -2.49 23.48 1.39
C GLN A 17 -2.12 24.05 0.01
N ALA A 18 -1.75 23.17 -0.92
CA ALA A 18 -1.91 23.43 -2.35
C ALA A 18 -2.89 22.42 -2.95
N LEU A 19 -4.17 22.79 -2.93
CA LEU A 19 -5.22 22.20 -3.75
C LEU A 19 -5.00 22.63 -5.21
N HIS A 20 -4.18 21.87 -5.95
CA HIS A 20 -4.09 21.97 -7.40
C HIS A 20 -4.07 20.58 -8.02
N SER A 21 -5.22 20.19 -8.58
CA SER A 21 -5.52 19.34 -9.75
C SER A 21 -4.37 18.69 -10.55
N THR A 22 -3.42 18.07 -9.87
CA THR A 22 -2.45 17.11 -10.39
C THR A 22 -2.45 15.96 -9.40
N SER A 23 -2.68 14.74 -9.86
CA SER A 23 -2.74 13.55 -9.00
C SER A 23 -1.45 13.44 -8.19
N ARG A 24 -1.48 13.80 -6.90
CA ARG A 24 -0.32 13.70 -6.01
C ARG A 24 -0.08 12.22 -5.74
N LEU A 25 0.90 11.64 -6.43
CA LEU A 25 1.31 10.27 -6.20
C LEU A 25 1.87 10.14 -4.78
N VAL A 26 1.35 9.18 -4.03
CA VAL A 26 1.81 8.84 -2.69
C VAL A 26 2.91 7.81 -2.79
N VAL A 27 4.05 8.14 -2.19
CA VAL A 27 5.22 7.28 -2.12
C VAL A 27 5.24 6.55 -0.78
N ASN A 28 5.44 5.24 -0.84
CA ASN A 28 5.50 4.37 0.32
C ASN A 28 6.83 3.61 0.34
N TYR A 29 7.45 3.62 1.51
CA TYR A 29 8.72 2.98 1.82
C TYR A 29 8.52 1.71 2.64
N CYS A 30 9.45 0.78 2.51
CA CYS A 30 9.62 -0.31 3.45
C CYS A 30 10.09 0.24 4.80
N LEU A 31 9.90 -0.52 5.87
CA LEU A 31 10.45 -0.21 7.20
C LEU A 31 11.98 -0.05 7.22
N CYS A 32 12.70 -0.63 6.24
CA CYS A 32 14.15 -0.46 6.08
C CYS A 32 14.56 0.81 5.30
N GLY A 33 13.58 1.62 4.88
CA GLY A 33 13.78 2.84 4.09
C GLY A 33 13.89 2.64 2.58
N GLU A 34 13.71 1.41 2.07
CA GLU A 34 13.69 1.11 0.63
C GLU A 34 12.40 1.63 -0.02
N PHE A 35 12.47 2.14 -1.24
CA PHE A 35 11.31 2.62 -1.98
C PHE A 35 10.54 1.46 -2.63
N ILE A 36 9.29 1.26 -2.22
CA ILE A 36 8.52 0.06 -2.61
C ILE A 36 7.30 0.37 -3.47
N LEU A 37 6.44 1.31 -3.08
CA LEU A 37 5.15 1.50 -3.75
C LEU A 37 4.90 2.98 -4.04
N VAL A 38 4.49 3.27 -5.27
CA VAL A 38 3.90 4.56 -5.65
C VAL A 38 2.48 4.34 -6.13
N ILE A 39 1.54 5.09 -5.59
CA ILE A 39 0.11 4.93 -5.88
C ILE A 39 -0.61 6.28 -5.93
N ASP A 40 -1.74 6.33 -6.62
CA ASP A 40 -2.59 7.52 -6.79
C ASP A 40 -3.27 8.01 -5.50
N LYS A 41 -3.43 7.14 -4.50
CA LYS A 41 -4.17 7.39 -3.26
C LYS A 41 -3.43 6.80 -2.06
N PRO A 42 -3.44 7.44 -0.87
CA PRO A 42 -2.83 6.86 0.32
C PRO A 42 -3.46 5.52 0.68
N LEU A 43 -2.66 4.62 1.27
CA LEU A 43 -3.08 3.25 1.59
C LEU A 43 -4.28 3.24 2.55
N SER A 44 -4.36 4.18 3.49
CA SER A 44 -5.46 4.32 4.46
C SER A 44 -6.84 4.43 3.82
N LEU A 45 -6.93 4.94 2.59
CA LEU A 45 -8.19 5.14 1.87
C LEU A 45 -8.48 4.05 0.83
N LEU A 46 -7.65 3.01 0.77
CA LEU A 46 -7.90 1.84 -0.06
C LEU A 46 -8.83 0.86 0.66
N PRO A 47 -9.65 0.10 -0.09
CA PRO A 47 -10.43 -0.97 0.50
C PRO A 47 -9.51 -2.01 1.15
N ARG A 48 -9.95 -2.53 2.29
CA ARG A 48 -9.23 -3.58 3.02
C ARG A 48 -10.02 -4.89 2.99
N ARG A 49 -9.30 -5.99 2.86
CA ARG A 49 -9.88 -7.34 2.89
C ARG A 49 -10.21 -7.71 4.33
N SER A 50 -11.41 -8.22 4.60
CA SER A 50 -11.87 -8.60 5.94
C SER A 50 -11.09 -9.76 6.57
N ILE A 51 -10.53 -10.65 5.75
CA ILE A 51 -9.86 -11.88 6.20
C ILE A 51 -8.48 -11.59 6.81
N ASP A 52 -7.66 -10.78 6.14
CA ASP A 52 -6.26 -10.52 6.53
C ASP A 52 -5.99 -9.06 6.91
N GLY A 53 -6.96 -8.18 6.67
CA GLY A 53 -6.78 -6.73 6.79
C GLY A 53 -5.87 -6.08 5.75
N SER A 54 -5.45 -6.84 4.74
CA SER A 54 -4.62 -6.35 3.63
C SER A 54 -5.33 -5.30 2.80
N TYR A 55 -4.59 -4.26 2.40
CA TYR A 55 -5.06 -3.27 1.44
C TYR A 55 -5.17 -3.89 0.05
N VAL A 56 -6.26 -3.59 -0.64
CA VAL A 56 -6.58 -4.17 -1.95
C VAL A 56 -6.36 -3.12 -3.04
N ILE A 57 -5.47 -3.41 -3.98
CA ILE A 57 -5.21 -2.61 -5.17
C ILE A 57 -5.81 -3.32 -6.38
N ARG A 58 -6.67 -2.62 -7.12
CA ARG A 58 -7.36 -3.16 -8.31
C ARG A 58 -6.51 -3.04 -9.56
N ASN A 59 -6.25 -4.17 -10.23
CA ASN A 59 -5.58 -4.23 -11.54
C ASN A 59 -6.57 -4.32 -12.73
N ILE A 60 -7.81 -4.75 -12.48
CA ILE A 60 -8.88 -4.77 -13.48
C ILE A 60 -9.47 -3.35 -13.68
N GLN A 61 -10.14 -3.12 -14.81
CA GLN A 61 -10.88 -1.90 -15.09
C GLN A 61 -11.96 -1.58 -14.02
N PRO A 62 -12.08 -0.32 -13.54
CA PRO A 62 -11.13 0.79 -13.74
C PRO A 62 -9.82 0.52 -12.98
N LYS A 63 -8.72 0.45 -13.74
CA LYS A 63 -7.40 0.06 -13.24
C LYS A 63 -6.78 1.22 -12.47
N ARG A 64 -6.20 0.91 -11.30
CA ARG A 64 -5.40 1.86 -10.54
C ARG A 64 -4.00 1.97 -11.14
N SER A 65 -3.47 3.19 -11.22
CA SER A 65 -2.06 3.44 -11.56
C SER A 65 -1.21 3.31 -10.30
N TYR A 66 -0.33 2.32 -10.28
CA TYR A 66 0.68 2.16 -9.24
C TYR A 66 1.92 1.47 -9.78
N LYS A 67 3.06 1.68 -9.12
CA LYS A 67 4.32 1.00 -9.38
C LYS A 67 4.78 0.31 -8.10
N LEU A 68 5.07 -0.97 -8.19
CA LEU A 68 5.55 -1.79 -7.08
C LEU A 68 6.96 -2.29 -7.40
N ASN A 69 7.92 -1.98 -6.54
CA ASN A 69 9.32 -2.38 -6.64
C ASN A 69 9.61 -3.47 -5.61
N THR A 70 9.17 -4.68 -5.91
CA THR A 70 9.34 -5.86 -5.06
C THR A 70 9.86 -7.03 -5.85
N SER A 71 10.49 -7.96 -5.14
CA SER A 71 10.83 -9.27 -5.69
C SER A 71 9.63 -10.20 -5.48
N LEU A 72 9.09 -10.73 -6.58
CA LEU A 72 8.04 -11.73 -6.52
C LEU A 72 8.65 -13.11 -6.22
N SER A 73 8.12 -13.81 -5.21
CA SER A 73 8.55 -15.17 -4.89
C SER A 73 8.28 -16.12 -6.06
N LYS A 74 9.27 -16.94 -6.42
CA LYS A 74 9.13 -17.96 -7.48
C LYS A 74 8.14 -19.07 -7.10
N LYS A 75 8.06 -19.41 -5.81
CA LYS A 75 7.19 -20.47 -5.29
C LYS A 75 5.99 -19.84 -4.57
N PRO A 76 4.76 -20.28 -4.86
CA PRO A 76 3.59 -19.87 -4.09
C PRO A 76 3.61 -20.50 -2.70
N VAL A 77 3.09 -19.78 -1.72
CA VAL A 77 2.70 -20.32 -0.42
C VAL A 77 1.22 -20.68 -0.50
N VAL A 78 0.88 -21.93 -0.16
CA VAL A 78 -0.52 -22.38 -0.09
C VAL A 78 -1.00 -22.23 1.34
N LEU A 79 -2.03 -21.42 1.54
CA LEU A 79 -2.67 -21.23 2.84
C LEU A 79 -4.00 -21.96 2.87
N LYS A 80 -4.27 -22.66 3.98
CA LYS A 80 -5.60 -23.21 4.27
C LYS A 80 -6.42 -22.14 4.99
N ARG A 81 -7.54 -21.76 4.39
CA ARG A 81 -8.56 -20.85 4.95
C ARG A 81 -9.79 -21.66 5.36
N SER A 82 -10.74 -21.02 6.03
CA SER A 82 -12.07 -21.59 6.28
C SER A 82 -12.75 -22.03 4.99
N ASP A 83 -12.59 -21.23 3.94
CA ASP A 83 -13.34 -21.36 2.68
C ASP A 83 -12.56 -22.14 1.60
N GLY A 84 -11.42 -22.74 1.95
CA GLY A 84 -10.62 -23.55 1.02
C GLY A 84 -9.12 -23.24 1.05
N TYR A 85 -8.44 -23.45 -0.08
CA TYR A 85 -7.00 -23.21 -0.21
C TYR A 85 -6.71 -21.99 -1.08
N GLU A 86 -5.87 -21.08 -0.58
CA GLU A 86 -5.44 -19.87 -1.28
C GLU A 86 -3.96 -19.97 -1.63
N LYS A 87 -3.62 -19.80 -2.91
CA LYS A 87 -2.21 -19.71 -3.36
C LYS A 87 -1.77 -18.25 -3.33
N GLN A 88 -0.64 -17.98 -2.70
CA GLN A 88 -0.09 -16.64 -2.56
C GLN A 88 1.35 -16.56 -3.08
N TRP A 89 1.57 -15.75 -4.11
CA TRP A 89 2.89 -15.35 -4.54
C TRP A 89 3.28 -14.08 -3.78
N ARG A 90 4.23 -14.21 -2.86
CA ARG A 90 4.62 -13.11 -1.96
C ARG A 90 5.52 -12.11 -2.66
N HIS A 91 5.24 -10.83 -2.43
CA HIS A 91 6.08 -9.70 -2.78
C HIS A 91 7.00 -9.37 -1.61
N CYS A 92 8.30 -9.44 -1.84
CA CYS A 92 9.32 -9.18 -0.83
C CYS A 92 10.16 -7.94 -1.17
N CYS A 93 10.54 -7.18 -0.15
CA CYS A 93 11.51 -6.09 -0.29
C CYS A 93 12.86 -6.64 -0.79
N HIS A 94 13.47 -5.99 -1.78
CA HIS A 94 14.78 -6.39 -2.32
C HIS A 94 15.91 -6.31 -1.29
N ARG A 95 15.82 -5.36 -0.35
CA ARG A 95 16.88 -5.08 0.63
C ARG A 95 16.80 -5.98 1.86
N CYS A 96 15.68 -5.94 2.60
CA CYS A 96 15.53 -6.67 3.85
C CYS A 96 14.71 -7.97 3.75
N ARG A 97 14.15 -8.27 2.57
CA ARG A 97 13.25 -9.42 2.34
C ARG A 97 11.95 -9.41 3.16
N LEU A 98 11.58 -8.27 3.75
CA LEU A 98 10.29 -8.09 4.40
C LEU A 98 9.15 -8.39 3.41
N ILE A 99 8.15 -9.13 3.88
CA ILE A 99 6.97 -9.46 3.08
C ILE A 99 6.08 -8.22 3.03
N ILE A 100 5.93 -7.65 1.84
CA ILE A 100 5.14 -6.44 1.60
C ILE A 100 3.69 -6.79 1.30
N GLY A 101 3.47 -7.88 0.58
CA GLY A 101 2.16 -8.22 0.06
C GLY A 101 2.18 -9.53 -0.71
N TYR A 102 1.13 -9.78 -1.48
CA TYR A 102 1.03 -10.95 -2.32
C TYR A 102 0.06 -10.75 -3.50
N GLU A 103 0.14 -11.68 -4.44
CA GLU A 103 -0.81 -11.86 -5.54
C GLU A 103 -1.32 -13.30 -5.58
N THR A 104 -2.50 -13.50 -6.14
CA THR A 104 -3.16 -14.83 -6.23
C THR A 104 -2.73 -15.62 -7.47
N SER A 105 -1.97 -15.01 -8.37
CA SER A 105 -1.40 -15.66 -9.56
C SER A 105 0.10 -15.40 -9.67
N ALA A 106 0.80 -16.25 -10.44
CA ALA A 106 2.22 -16.08 -10.74
C ALA A 106 2.50 -14.91 -11.69
N SER A 107 1.55 -14.63 -12.59
CA SER A 107 1.51 -13.41 -13.41
C SER A 107 0.70 -12.34 -12.71
N LYS A 108 0.67 -11.13 -13.28
CA LYS A 108 -0.08 -9.99 -12.75
C LYS A 108 -1.54 -10.35 -12.50
N ALA A 109 -1.90 -10.48 -11.22
CA ALA A 109 -3.25 -10.83 -10.80
C ALA A 109 -4.21 -9.64 -10.98
N ASP A 110 -5.49 -9.93 -10.98
CA ASP A 110 -6.59 -8.96 -10.95
C ASP A 110 -6.54 -8.01 -9.76
N TRP A 111 -5.92 -8.47 -8.67
CA TRP A 111 -5.82 -7.76 -7.41
C TRP A 111 -4.43 -7.97 -6.82
N THR A 112 -3.83 -6.88 -6.33
CA THR A 112 -2.60 -6.93 -5.54
C THR A 112 -2.96 -6.61 -4.09
N TYR A 113 -2.54 -7.46 -3.16
CA TYR A 113 -2.82 -7.33 -1.74
C TYR A 113 -1.55 -6.86 -1.01
N ILE A 114 -1.64 -5.78 -0.26
CA ILE A 114 -0.53 -5.22 0.53
C ILE A 114 -0.83 -5.44 2.01
N PHE A 115 0.10 -6.02 2.75
CA PHE A 115 -0.08 -6.27 4.17
C PHE A 115 -0.14 -4.95 4.96
N PRO A 116 -1.01 -4.88 5.97
CA PRO A 116 -1.05 -3.72 6.85
C PRO A 116 0.28 -3.62 7.63
N GLY A 117 0.78 -2.40 7.81
CA GLY A 117 2.01 -2.16 8.57
C GLY A 117 3.32 -2.49 7.83
N ALA A 118 3.27 -3.08 6.63
CA ALA A 118 4.48 -3.38 5.86
C ALA A 118 5.12 -2.15 5.20
N LEU A 119 4.34 -1.08 5.01
CA LEU A 119 4.72 0.14 4.33
C LEU A 119 4.42 1.39 5.16
N THR A 120 5.23 2.42 4.96
CA THR A 120 5.12 3.74 5.60
C THR A 120 5.29 4.86 4.58
N GLU A 121 4.59 5.97 4.74
CA GLU A 121 4.77 7.17 3.90
C GLU A 121 6.03 7.96 4.32
N THR A 122 6.44 7.86 5.58
CA THR A 122 7.65 8.49 6.12
C THR A 122 8.78 7.48 6.20
N GLN A 123 9.94 7.84 5.63
CA GLN A 123 11.09 6.94 5.56
C GLN A 123 11.57 6.55 6.95
N SER A 124 11.81 5.24 7.16
CA SER A 124 12.32 4.67 8.42
C SER A 124 11.44 4.88 9.65
N SER A 125 10.17 5.26 9.47
CA SER A 125 9.18 5.27 10.53
C SER A 125 8.43 3.94 10.60
N VAL A 126 8.18 3.45 11.81
CA VAL A 126 7.38 2.25 12.02
C VAL A 126 5.93 2.69 12.25
N PRO A 127 4.98 2.35 11.36
CA PRO A 127 3.59 2.70 11.57
C PRO A 127 3.03 1.87 12.74
N PRO A 128 2.06 2.40 13.52
CA PRO A 128 1.46 1.67 14.63
C PRO A 128 0.88 0.31 14.21
N SER A 129 0.39 0.21 12.98
CA SER A 129 -0.13 -1.03 12.39
C SER A 129 0.92 -2.11 12.12
N ALA A 130 2.23 -1.79 12.16
CA ALA A 130 3.30 -2.78 12.03
C ALA A 130 3.44 -3.68 13.26
N LEU A 131 2.96 -3.20 14.42
CA LEU A 131 3.01 -3.95 15.68
C LEU A 131 1.69 -4.68 15.97
N ASP A 132 0.69 -4.53 15.09
CA ASP A 132 -0.60 -5.20 15.24
C ASP A 132 -0.47 -6.68 14.83
N LEU A 133 -0.63 -7.57 15.81
CA LEU A 133 -0.58 -9.02 15.60
C LEU A 133 -1.88 -9.56 14.98
N ASN A 134 -2.99 -8.83 15.09
CA ASN A 134 -4.32 -9.26 14.66
C ASN A 134 -5.05 -8.19 13.81
N PRO A 135 -4.49 -7.79 12.65
CA PRO A 135 -5.01 -6.69 11.85
C PRO A 135 -6.45 -6.87 11.36
N ALA A 136 -6.88 -8.12 11.14
CA ALA A 136 -8.24 -8.44 10.73
C ALA A 136 -9.27 -8.17 11.85
N GLN A 137 -8.92 -8.48 13.11
CA GLN A 137 -9.79 -8.24 14.26
C GLN A 137 -9.91 -6.75 14.56
N THR A 138 -8.78 -6.03 14.52
CA THR A 138 -8.75 -4.57 14.67
C THR A 138 -9.66 -3.87 13.67
N LEU A 139 -9.67 -4.36 12.42
CA LEU A 139 -10.55 -3.86 11.39
C LEU A 139 -12.04 -4.12 11.65
N GLN A 140 -12.38 -5.32 12.11
CA GLN A 140 -13.77 -5.65 12.45
C GLN A 140 -14.29 -4.75 13.58
N GLN A 141 -13.45 -4.48 14.59
CA GLN A 141 -13.79 -3.54 15.67
C GLN A 141 -13.99 -2.11 15.14
N GLN A 142 -13.09 -1.62 14.27
CA GLN A 142 -13.22 -0.28 13.68
C GLN A 142 -14.51 -0.12 12.87
N VAL A 143 -14.85 -1.12 12.04
CA VAL A 143 -16.10 -1.09 11.26
C VAL A 143 -17.31 -1.12 12.19
N CYS A 144 -17.30 -1.99 13.20
CA CYS A 144 -18.39 -2.11 14.18
C CYS A 144 -18.64 -0.79 14.94
N ILE A 145 -17.57 -0.15 15.42
CA ILE A 145 -17.66 1.15 16.13
C ILE A 145 -18.19 2.24 15.20
N SER A 146 -17.74 2.29 13.94
CA SER A 146 -18.21 3.29 12.97
C SER A 146 -19.67 3.11 12.53
N SER A 147 -20.24 1.92 12.75
CA SER A 147 -21.64 1.60 12.44
C SER A 147 -22.62 1.87 13.58
N ILE A 148 -22.15 2.31 14.76
CA ILE A 148 -23.03 2.74 15.84
C ILE A 148 -23.58 4.13 15.47
N PRO A 149 -24.90 4.28 15.26
CA PRO A 149 -25.47 5.60 15.00
C PRO A 149 -25.24 6.47 16.24
N TYR A 150 -24.66 7.65 16.04
CA TYR A 150 -24.61 8.69 17.07
C TYR A 150 -26.06 8.97 17.51
N ILE A 151 -26.37 8.65 18.77
CA ILE A 151 -27.58 9.10 19.48
C ILE A 151 -27.32 10.53 19.95
#